data_AF-A0A3N7AV24-F1
#
_entry.id   AF-A0A3N7AV24-F1
#
_cell.length_a   1.000
_cell.length_b   1.000
_cell.length_c   1.000
_cell.angle_alpha   90.00
_cell.angle_beta   90.00
_cell.angle_gamma   90.00
#
_symmetry.space_group_name_H-M   'P 1'
#
loop_
_entity.id
_entity.type
_entity.pdbx_description
1 polymer ?
#
loop_
_entity_poly.entity_id
_entity_poly.type
_entity_poly.pdbx_seq_one_letter_code
_entity_poly.pdbx_strand_id
1 'polypeptide(L)'
;MSFFGTNIKKIRQVKGLSQKAFADMFDLNRGVISSYEEGRAEPKIETILKVAHHFNLNLDKLLTEPLQVNQLVSVSDIDQLMLFPELAIQNSKEVQAKTDNNNPNAPILQKILASVDLVYEFTPEKQLLLEYHYGDVLFLNKTDLKNDPLSNLLVYKDGSLQYGSEIKTKNTDNQEYYKIVGYVSTADKNIFTGIFERLENLENKFKN
;
A
#
# COMPACT_ATOMS: atom_id res chain seq x y z
N MET A 1 -9.07 -3.38 34.55
CA MET A 1 -9.99 -3.37 33.40
C MET A 1 -9.19 -3.66 32.16
N SER A 2 -9.66 -4.55 31.28
CA SER A 2 -8.95 -4.88 30.03
C SER A 2 -9.11 -3.76 28.99
N PHE A 3 -8.22 -3.72 27.99
CA PHE A 3 -8.30 -2.77 26.87
C PHE A 3 -9.39 -3.12 25.84
N PHE A 4 -10.13 -4.22 26.03
CA PHE A 4 -11.08 -4.73 25.05
C PHE A 4 -12.10 -3.67 24.58
N GLY A 5 -12.76 -2.98 25.51
CA GLY A 5 -13.77 -1.97 25.20
C GLY A 5 -13.24 -0.83 24.33
N THR A 6 -12.08 -0.29 24.72
CA THR A 6 -11.36 0.75 23.97
C THR A 6 -10.95 0.26 22.58
N ASN A 7 -10.50 -1.00 22.50
CA ASN A 7 -10.01 -1.60 21.26
C ASN A 7 -11.13 -1.89 20.26
N ILE A 8 -12.27 -2.44 20.70
CA ILE A 8 -13.42 -2.65 19.79
C ILE A 8 -14.03 -1.33 19.31
N LYS A 9 -14.04 -0.29 20.17
CA LYS A 9 -14.45 1.06 19.78
C LYS A 9 -13.58 1.58 18.65
N LYS A 10 -12.26 1.41 18.77
CA LYS A 10 -11.29 1.83 17.76
C LYS A 10 -11.45 1.05 16.46
N ILE A 11 -11.56 -0.28 16.51
CA ILE A 11 -11.83 -1.14 15.35
C ILE A 11 -13.08 -0.64 14.62
N ARG A 12 -14.16 -0.43 15.36
CA ARG A 12 -15.43 0.04 14.83
C ARG A 12 -15.29 1.40 14.14
N GLN A 13 -14.61 2.35 14.75
CA GLN A 13 -14.39 3.68 14.18
C GLN A 13 -13.54 3.64 12.91
N VAL A 14 -12.46 2.88 12.90
CA VAL A 14 -11.57 2.73 11.73
C VAL A 14 -12.32 2.10 10.56
N LYS A 15 -13.21 1.13 10.81
CA LYS A 15 -14.04 0.48 9.80
C LYS A 15 -15.32 1.26 9.42
N GLY A 16 -15.53 2.46 9.98
CA GLY A 16 -16.73 3.26 9.70
C GLY A 16 -18.06 2.64 10.19
N LEU A 17 -18.00 1.73 11.16
CA LEU A 17 -19.16 0.97 11.61
C LEU A 17 -19.94 1.69 12.73
N SER A 18 -21.26 1.57 12.71
CA SER A 18 -22.09 1.97 13.85
C SER A 18 -22.02 0.92 14.97
N GLN A 19 -22.34 1.30 16.22
CA GLN A 19 -22.40 0.32 17.33
C GLN A 19 -23.39 -0.81 17.04
N LYS A 20 -24.49 -0.50 16.33
CA LYS A 20 -25.48 -1.49 15.92
C LYS A 20 -24.90 -2.44 14.87
N ALA A 21 -24.26 -1.91 13.83
CA ALA A 21 -23.64 -2.72 12.79
C ALA A 21 -22.55 -3.65 13.34
N PHE A 22 -21.70 -3.15 14.25
CA PHE A 22 -20.69 -3.99 14.92
C PHE A 22 -21.34 -5.06 15.81
N ALA A 23 -22.42 -4.72 16.52
CA ALA A 23 -23.13 -5.69 17.36
C ALA A 23 -23.74 -6.83 16.51
N ASP A 24 -24.30 -6.49 15.35
CA ASP A 24 -24.94 -7.44 14.42
C ASP A 24 -23.94 -8.44 13.85
N MET A 25 -22.66 -8.07 13.69
CA MET A 25 -21.59 -8.98 13.24
C MET A 25 -21.30 -10.12 14.23
N PHE A 26 -21.66 -9.95 15.50
CA PHE A 26 -21.34 -10.88 16.59
C PHE A 26 -22.58 -11.41 17.31
N ASP A 27 -23.77 -11.22 16.73
CA ASP A 27 -25.05 -11.57 17.32
C ASP A 27 -25.29 -10.95 18.71
N LEU A 28 -24.89 -9.67 18.86
CA LEU A 28 -25.03 -8.91 20.10
C LEU A 28 -26.03 -7.76 19.93
N ASN A 29 -26.53 -7.25 21.06
CA ASN A 29 -27.32 -6.03 21.08
C ASN A 29 -26.42 -4.78 21.09
N ARG A 30 -26.86 -3.70 20.45
CA ARG A 30 -26.16 -2.39 20.46
C ARG A 30 -25.77 -1.95 21.89
N GLY A 31 -26.69 -2.10 22.85
CA GLY A 31 -26.44 -1.72 24.25
C GLY A 31 -25.30 -2.49 24.91
N VAL A 32 -25.08 -3.75 24.50
CA VAL A 32 -23.97 -4.58 24.98
C VAL A 32 -22.64 -4.01 24.49
N ILE A 33 -22.55 -3.67 23.20
CA ILE A 33 -21.36 -3.01 22.64
C ILE A 33 -21.10 -1.66 23.33
N SER A 34 -22.14 -0.83 23.52
CA SER A 34 -21.99 0.44 24.25
C SER A 34 -21.41 0.23 25.65
N SER A 35 -21.98 -0.71 26.41
CA SER A 35 -21.49 -1.04 27.76
C SER A 35 -20.05 -1.55 27.78
N TYR A 36 -19.62 -2.31 26.76
CA TYR A 36 -18.22 -2.71 26.61
C TYR A 36 -17.32 -1.51 26.28
N GLU A 37 -17.69 -0.69 25.31
CA GLU A 37 -16.91 0.50 24.90
C GLU A 37 -16.74 1.53 26.03
N GLU A 38 -17.71 1.60 26.95
CA GLU A 38 -17.71 2.53 28.08
C GLU A 38 -17.19 1.89 29.37
N GLY A 39 -16.75 0.63 29.33
CA GLY A 39 -16.19 -0.10 30.48
C GLY A 39 -17.22 -0.39 31.60
N ARG A 40 -18.52 -0.31 31.29
CA ARG A 40 -19.61 -0.61 32.24
C ARG A 40 -19.89 -2.11 32.40
N ALA A 41 -19.47 -2.92 31.44
CA ALA A 41 -19.61 -4.37 31.49
C ALA A 41 -18.34 -5.03 30.94
N GLU A 42 -18.02 -6.22 31.46
CA GLU A 42 -16.96 -7.05 30.91
C GLU A 42 -17.48 -7.97 29.80
N PRO A 43 -16.71 -8.17 28.72
CA PRO A 43 -17.07 -9.06 27.63
C PRO A 43 -17.01 -10.52 28.05
N LYS A 44 -17.92 -11.35 27.52
CA LYS A 44 -17.82 -12.81 27.65
C LYS A 44 -16.61 -13.31 26.85
N ILE A 45 -15.94 -14.35 27.35
CA ILE A 45 -14.79 -14.96 26.65
C ILE A 45 -15.12 -15.33 25.20
N GLU A 46 -16.33 -15.83 24.95
CA GLU A 46 -16.82 -16.15 23.61
C GLU A 46 -16.82 -14.92 22.68
N THR A 47 -17.28 -13.75 23.17
CA THR A 47 -17.27 -12.50 22.41
C THR A 47 -15.85 -12.06 22.09
N ILE A 48 -14.94 -12.18 23.06
CA ILE A 48 -13.54 -11.81 22.87
C ILE A 48 -12.92 -12.66 21.76
N LEU A 49 -13.14 -13.99 21.81
CA LEU A 49 -12.64 -14.92 20.81
C LEU A 49 -13.23 -14.66 19.42
N LYS A 50 -14.55 -14.40 19.33
CA LYS A 50 -15.21 -14.07 18.05
C LYS A 50 -14.62 -12.82 17.42
N VAL A 51 -14.43 -11.76 18.20
CA VAL A 51 -13.85 -10.49 17.73
C VAL A 51 -12.39 -10.70 17.29
N ALA A 52 -11.58 -11.37 18.12
CA ALA A 52 -10.18 -11.63 17.79
C ALA A 52 -10.04 -12.44 16.49
N HIS A 53 -10.84 -13.51 16.34
CA HIS A 53 -10.83 -14.34 15.14
C HIS A 53 -11.31 -13.57 13.90
N HIS A 54 -12.42 -12.83 14.00
CA HIS A 54 -13.00 -12.12 12.87
C HIS A 54 -12.04 -11.06 12.29
N PHE A 55 -11.36 -10.32 13.15
CA PHE A 55 -10.40 -9.28 12.74
C PHE A 55 -8.95 -9.79 12.66
N ASN A 56 -8.75 -11.11 12.82
CA ASN A 56 -7.44 -11.76 12.82
C ASN A 56 -6.41 -11.08 13.78
N LEU A 57 -6.88 -10.72 14.97
CA LEU A 57 -6.11 -10.04 16.01
C LEU A 57 -5.54 -11.03 17.03
N ASN A 58 -4.35 -10.71 17.54
CA ASN A 58 -3.79 -11.44 18.67
C ASN A 58 -4.61 -11.17 19.95
N LEU A 59 -5.04 -12.23 20.62
CA LEU A 59 -5.90 -12.16 21.81
C LEU A 59 -5.24 -11.42 22.98
N ASP A 60 -3.96 -11.67 23.23
CA ASP A 60 -3.23 -11.01 24.31
C ASP A 60 -3.21 -9.50 24.06
N LYS A 61 -2.82 -9.10 22.84
CA LYS A 61 -2.78 -7.69 22.45
C LYS A 61 -4.13 -6.99 22.56
N LEU A 62 -5.20 -7.66 22.13
CA LEU A 62 -6.57 -7.14 22.20
C LEU A 62 -6.99 -6.82 23.65
N LEU A 63 -6.40 -7.48 24.65
CA LEU A 63 -6.77 -7.34 26.05
C LEU A 63 -5.79 -6.50 26.87
N THR A 64 -4.49 -6.53 26.55
CA THR A 64 -3.42 -5.99 27.40
C THR A 64 -2.84 -4.66 26.91
N GLU A 65 -3.06 -4.29 25.64
CA GLU A 65 -2.55 -3.03 25.08
C GLU A 65 -3.58 -2.29 24.21
N PRO A 66 -3.49 -0.95 24.10
CA PRO A 66 -4.33 -0.19 23.18
C PRO A 66 -3.89 -0.44 21.73
N LEU A 67 -4.84 -0.86 20.88
CA LEU A 67 -4.57 -1.08 19.45
C LEU A 67 -4.24 0.23 18.74
N GLN A 68 -3.31 0.18 17.79
CA GLN A 68 -2.97 1.31 16.93
C GLN A 68 -3.74 1.22 15.61
N VAL A 69 -4.08 2.37 15.02
CA VAL A 69 -4.85 2.42 13.76
C VAL A 69 -4.13 1.65 12.65
N ASN A 70 -2.79 1.76 12.60
CA ASN A 70 -1.94 1.09 11.63
C ASN A 70 -1.98 -0.45 11.72
N GLN A 71 -2.42 -1.01 12.85
CA GLN A 71 -2.58 -2.45 13.06
C GLN A 71 -3.97 -2.97 12.64
N LEU A 72 -4.90 -2.05 12.38
CA LEU A 72 -6.31 -2.33 12.05
C LEU A 72 -6.62 -2.14 10.56
N VAL A 73 -5.69 -1.53 9.83
CA VAL A 73 -5.70 -1.42 8.38
C VAL A 73 -5.15 -2.74 7.84
N SER A 74 -6.04 -3.60 7.38
CA SER A 74 -5.65 -4.74 6.57
C SER A 74 -5.12 -4.24 5.23
N VAL A 75 -4.25 -5.00 4.56
CA VAL A 75 -3.73 -4.64 3.23
C VAL A 75 -4.88 -4.37 2.24
N SER A 76 -6.06 -4.96 2.44
CA SER A 76 -7.30 -4.71 1.69
C SER A 76 -8.03 -3.40 2.01
N ASP A 77 -7.78 -2.74 3.14
CA ASP A 77 -8.36 -1.42 3.44
C ASP A 77 -7.51 -0.26 2.89
N ILE A 78 -6.25 -0.53 2.53
CA ILE A 78 -5.38 0.43 1.84
C ILE A 78 -6.00 0.81 0.48
N ASP A 79 -6.66 -0.14 -0.19
CA ASP A 79 -7.37 0.11 -1.44
C ASP A 79 -8.51 1.13 -1.28
N GLN A 80 -9.19 1.16 -0.12
CA GLN A 80 -10.22 2.16 0.18
C GLN A 80 -9.64 3.53 0.53
N LEU A 81 -8.48 3.57 1.20
CA LEU A 81 -7.76 4.83 1.50
C LEU A 81 -7.09 5.42 0.26
N MET A 82 -6.71 4.59 -0.72
CA MET A 82 -6.30 5.05 -2.06
C MET A 82 -7.46 5.66 -2.84
N LEU A 83 -8.70 5.20 -2.60
CA LEU A 83 -9.89 5.66 -3.30
C LEU A 83 -10.46 6.99 -2.72
N PHE A 84 -10.17 7.31 -1.45
CA PHE A 84 -10.64 8.53 -0.78
C PHE A 84 -9.55 9.21 0.09
N PRO A 85 -8.58 9.91 -0.53
CA PRO A 85 -7.45 10.54 0.16
C PRO A 85 -7.88 11.64 1.17
N GLU A 86 -9.06 12.23 0.94
CA GLU A 86 -9.70 13.28 1.74
C GLU A 86 -9.78 12.92 3.24
N LEU A 87 -9.93 11.63 3.55
CA LEU A 87 -10.13 11.11 4.91
C LEU A 87 -8.82 11.04 5.72
N ALA A 88 -7.67 11.03 5.04
CA ALA A 88 -6.34 10.96 5.68
C ALA A 88 -5.86 12.32 6.23
N ILE A 89 -6.39 13.42 5.69
CA ILE A 89 -5.90 14.78 5.95
C ILE A 89 -6.25 15.27 7.38
N GLN A 90 -7.23 14.65 8.05
CA GLN A 90 -7.67 15.11 9.38
C GLN A 90 -6.75 14.70 10.54
N ASN A 91 -5.81 13.77 10.33
CA ASN A 91 -4.95 13.25 11.40
C ASN A 91 -3.46 13.59 11.24
N SER A 92 -3.07 14.37 10.23
CA SER A 92 -1.68 14.75 9.99
C SER A 92 -1.25 15.96 10.82
N LYS A 93 -1.17 15.80 12.15
CA LYS A 93 -0.18 16.53 12.93
C LYS A 93 0.61 15.52 13.74
N GLU A 94 1.91 15.49 13.44
CA GLU A 94 2.98 14.74 14.11
C GLU A 94 3.17 13.28 13.67
N VAL A 95 3.95 13.11 12.58
CA VAL A 95 4.73 11.87 12.37
C VAL A 95 6.19 12.21 12.66
N GLN A 96 6.64 11.90 13.87
CA GLN A 96 8.06 11.65 14.12
C GLN A 96 8.34 10.19 13.81
N ALA A 97 9.32 9.98 12.94
CA ALA A 97 9.79 8.69 12.46
C ALA A 97 10.25 7.78 13.62
N LYS A 98 9.57 6.65 13.78
CA LYS A 98 10.14 5.41 14.34
C LYS A 98 9.58 4.22 13.57
N THR A 99 10.46 3.60 12.81
CA THR A 99 10.25 2.39 12.01
C THR A 99 10.13 1.17 12.93
N ASP A 100 8.99 0.48 12.90
CA ASP A 100 8.82 -0.83 13.52
C ASP A 100 9.20 -1.95 12.53
N ASN A 101 10.20 -2.74 12.94
CA ASN A 101 10.96 -3.75 12.18
C ASN A 101 10.23 -5.08 11.91
N ASN A 102 8.92 -5.10 11.67
CA ASN A 102 8.19 -6.38 11.47
C ASN A 102 7.37 -6.46 10.18
N ASN A 103 7.72 -5.71 9.13
CA ASN A 103 7.22 -6.00 7.79
C ASN A 103 8.19 -6.99 7.12
N PRO A 104 7.78 -8.23 6.78
CA PRO A 104 8.66 -9.19 6.10
C PRO A 104 9.15 -8.68 4.73
N ASN A 105 8.45 -7.70 4.16
CA ASN A 105 8.83 -7.02 2.93
C ASN A 105 9.66 -5.75 3.16
N ALA A 106 9.80 -5.25 4.40
CA ALA A 106 10.68 -4.12 4.69
C ALA A 106 12.14 -4.37 4.25
N PRO A 107 12.77 -5.53 4.51
CA PRO A 107 14.12 -5.77 4.00
C PRO A 107 14.15 -5.89 2.47
N ILE A 108 13.07 -6.34 1.84
CA ILE A 108 12.98 -6.44 0.36
C ILE A 108 12.83 -5.05 -0.25
N LEU A 109 11.93 -4.22 0.28
CA LEU A 109 11.75 -2.82 -0.11
C LEU A 109 13.03 -2.02 0.15
N GLN A 110 13.70 -2.22 1.29
CA GLN A 110 14.97 -1.55 1.57
C GLN A 110 16.06 -1.96 0.59
N LYS A 111 16.12 -3.23 0.18
CA LYS A 111 17.04 -3.70 -0.88
C LYS A 111 16.70 -3.10 -2.23
N ILE A 112 15.42 -3.05 -2.61
CA ILE A 112 14.96 -2.44 -3.86
C ILE A 112 15.32 -0.95 -3.87
N LEU A 113 14.96 -0.21 -2.81
CA LEU A 113 15.27 1.21 -2.67
C LEU A 113 16.78 1.49 -2.62
N ALA A 114 17.59 0.59 -2.08
CA ALA A 114 19.05 0.71 -2.09
C ALA A 114 19.68 0.42 -3.47
N SER A 115 18.95 -0.26 -4.35
CA SER A 115 19.41 -0.64 -5.70
C SER A 115 18.91 0.27 -6.82
N VAL A 116 18.06 1.24 -6.47
CA VAL A 116 17.36 2.13 -7.40
C VAL A 116 17.88 3.55 -7.25
N ASP A 117 18.24 4.18 -8.37
CA ASP A 117 18.77 5.55 -8.35
C ASP A 117 17.65 6.61 -8.30
N LEU A 118 16.49 6.32 -8.90
CA LEU A 118 15.35 7.22 -8.95
C LEU A 118 14.03 6.44 -8.90
N VAL A 119 13.12 6.88 -8.03
CA VAL A 119 11.73 6.40 -8.00
C VAL A 119 10.83 7.49 -8.53
N TYR A 120 10.07 7.20 -9.58
CA TYR A 120 9.18 8.16 -10.23
C TYR A 120 7.74 7.70 -10.15
N GLU A 121 6.92 8.46 -9.41
CA GLU A 121 5.47 8.27 -9.35
C GLU A 121 4.77 9.21 -10.32
N PHE A 122 3.86 8.67 -11.13
CA PHE A 122 2.99 9.42 -12.00
C PHE A 122 1.82 10.00 -11.20
N THR A 123 1.85 11.29 -10.90
CA THR A 123 0.76 12.01 -10.24
C THR A 123 0.06 12.95 -11.22
N PRO A 124 -1.21 13.36 -10.99
CA PRO A 124 -1.94 14.26 -11.88
C PRO A 124 -1.22 15.60 -12.16
N GLU A 125 -0.31 16.00 -11.27
CA GLU A 125 0.52 17.20 -11.39
C GLU A 125 1.73 17.02 -12.31
N LYS A 126 2.06 15.78 -12.68
CA LYS A 126 3.23 15.40 -13.47
C LYS A 126 2.84 14.92 -14.87
N GLN A 127 3.76 15.08 -15.82
CA GLN A 127 3.57 14.59 -17.19
C GLN A 127 3.46 13.06 -17.21
N LEU A 128 2.36 12.55 -17.76
CA LEU A 128 2.12 11.12 -17.95
C LEU A 128 2.81 10.63 -19.22
N LEU A 129 3.51 9.50 -19.12
CA LEU A 129 4.02 8.79 -20.29
C LEU A 129 2.91 7.91 -20.87
N LEU A 130 2.86 7.79 -22.19
CA LEU A 130 1.78 7.14 -22.96
C LEU A 130 1.44 5.70 -22.51
N GLU A 131 2.40 5.00 -21.90
CA GLU A 131 2.28 3.60 -21.49
C GLU A 131 1.92 3.41 -20.01
N TYR A 132 1.69 4.50 -19.27
CA TYR A 132 1.54 4.49 -17.81
C TYR A 132 0.27 5.23 -17.35
N HIS A 133 -0.16 4.92 -16.12
CA HIS A 133 -1.34 5.50 -15.48
C HIS A 133 -0.94 6.34 -14.26
N TYR A 134 -1.81 7.27 -13.86
CA TYR A 134 -1.60 7.97 -12.59
C TYR A 134 -1.72 6.99 -11.41
N GLY A 135 -0.76 7.06 -10.50
CA GLY A 135 -0.55 6.10 -9.40
C GLY A 135 0.52 5.04 -9.70
N ASP A 136 0.99 4.96 -10.95
CA ASP A 136 2.08 4.10 -11.32
C ASP A 136 3.42 4.58 -10.75
N VAL A 137 4.26 3.63 -10.34
CA VAL A 137 5.60 3.88 -9.80
C VAL A 137 6.64 3.17 -10.65
N LEU A 138 7.57 3.94 -11.19
CA LEU A 138 8.75 3.45 -11.89
C LEU A 138 9.97 3.46 -10.97
N PHE A 139 10.75 2.38 -11.08
CA PHE A 139 12.06 2.24 -10.46
C PHE A 139 13.09 2.35 -11.57
N LEU A 140 13.98 3.33 -11.44
CA LEU A 140 14.89 3.77 -12.49
C LEU A 140 16.34 3.72 -12.01
N ASN A 141 17.22 3.17 -12.84
CA ASN A 141 18.67 3.20 -12.60
C ASN A 141 19.37 4.05 -13.64
N LYS A 142 20.37 4.82 -13.21
CA LYS A 142 21.23 5.58 -14.10
C LYS A 142 21.97 4.61 -15.01
N THR A 143 22.02 4.95 -16.29
CA THR A 143 22.71 4.17 -17.30
C THR A 143 23.42 5.06 -18.29
N ASP A 144 24.52 4.56 -18.84
CA ASP A 144 25.21 5.19 -19.95
C ASP A 144 24.54 4.82 -21.28
N LEU A 145 24.62 5.74 -22.25
CA LEU A 145 24.13 5.57 -23.63
C LEU A 145 24.74 4.38 -24.39
N LYS A 146 25.79 3.74 -23.85
CA LYS A 146 26.54 2.68 -24.54
C LYS A 146 25.84 1.32 -24.50
N ASN A 147 24.90 1.11 -23.58
CA ASN A 147 24.38 -0.22 -23.26
C ASN A 147 22.95 -0.49 -23.77
N ASP A 148 22.17 0.55 -24.07
CA ASP A 148 20.74 0.40 -24.39
C ASP A 148 20.29 1.43 -25.45
N PRO A 149 19.32 1.08 -26.32
CA PRO A 149 18.80 2.00 -27.32
C PRO A 149 18.04 3.18 -26.68
N LEU A 150 18.23 4.39 -27.24
CA LEU A 150 17.61 5.65 -26.79
C LEU A 150 16.08 5.60 -26.66
N SER A 151 15.40 4.73 -27.42
CA SER A 151 13.95 4.53 -27.34
C SER A 151 13.50 4.00 -25.98
N ASN A 152 14.37 3.28 -25.27
CA ASN A 152 14.05 2.60 -24.02
C ASN A 152 14.66 3.33 -22.81
N LEU A 153 15.38 4.42 -23.08
CA LEU A 153 15.97 5.27 -22.06
C LEU A 153 15.02 6.41 -21.72
N LEU A 154 15.05 6.81 -20.46
CA LEU A 154 14.28 7.92 -19.93
C LEU A 154 15.23 9.01 -19.47
N VAL A 155 14.79 10.25 -19.56
CA VAL A 155 15.47 11.39 -18.97
C VAL A 155 14.51 12.09 -18.03
N TYR A 156 15.00 12.30 -16.81
CA TYR A 156 14.28 13.06 -15.81
C TYR A 156 14.77 14.51 -15.84
N LYS A 157 13.89 15.44 -16.19
CA LYS A 157 14.19 16.86 -16.28
C LYS A 157 13.01 17.71 -15.83
N ASP A 158 13.29 18.73 -15.01
CA ASP A 158 12.29 19.71 -14.56
C ASP A 158 11.03 19.05 -13.94
N GLY A 159 11.24 17.97 -13.16
CA GLY A 159 10.14 17.24 -12.51
C GLY A 159 9.37 16.27 -13.41
N SER A 160 9.71 16.20 -14.70
CA SER A 160 9.02 15.37 -15.69
C SER A 160 9.94 14.31 -16.27
N LEU A 161 9.36 13.13 -16.53
CA LEU A 161 10.05 12.00 -17.13
C LEU A 161 9.69 11.93 -18.62
N GLN A 162 10.68 11.81 -19.50
CA GLN A 162 10.50 11.79 -20.95
C GLN A 162 11.35 10.70 -21.59
N TYR A 163 10.91 10.13 -22.72
CA TYR A 163 11.71 9.18 -23.47
C TYR A 163 12.90 9.88 -24.13
N GLY A 164 14.08 9.26 -24.08
CA GLY A 164 15.31 9.78 -24.68
C GLY A 164 15.17 10.03 -26.19
N SER A 165 14.33 9.25 -26.88
CA SER A 165 13.99 9.45 -28.29
C SER A 165 13.23 10.74 -28.60
N GLU A 166 12.57 11.35 -27.60
CA GLU A 166 11.74 12.54 -27.78
C GLU A 166 12.50 13.86 -27.51
N ILE A 167 13.74 13.76 -27.04
CA ILE A 167 14.56 14.92 -26.68
C ILE A 167 15.11 15.57 -27.96
N LYS A 168 14.52 16.71 -28.33
CA LYS A 168 14.91 17.48 -29.54
C LYS A 168 16.13 18.39 -29.36
N THR A 169 16.76 18.44 -28.19
CA THR A 169 17.79 19.43 -27.85
C THR A 169 19.20 18.86 -27.89
N LYS A 170 20.07 19.49 -28.71
CA LYS A 170 21.50 19.15 -28.95
C LYS A 170 22.45 19.37 -27.75
N ASN A 171 21.96 19.46 -26.52
CA ASN A 171 22.81 19.66 -25.33
C ASN A 171 22.99 18.34 -24.59
N THR A 172 23.89 17.51 -25.11
CA THR A 172 24.19 16.13 -24.69
C THR A 172 25.14 16.02 -23.49
N ASP A 173 25.72 17.11 -22.98
CA ASP A 173 26.88 17.01 -22.10
C ASP A 173 26.58 16.81 -20.61
N ASN A 174 25.32 16.75 -20.17
CA ASN A 174 25.02 16.46 -18.77
C ASN A 174 23.64 15.84 -18.53
N GLN A 175 23.10 15.14 -19.53
CA GLN A 175 21.83 14.43 -19.38
C GLN A 175 22.07 13.07 -18.75
N GLU A 176 21.52 12.89 -17.56
CA GLU A 176 21.46 11.58 -16.92
C GLU A 176 20.34 10.77 -17.57
N TYR A 177 20.72 9.61 -18.12
CA TYR A 177 19.78 8.66 -18.69
C TYR A 177 19.43 7.60 -17.65
N TYR A 178 18.19 7.17 -17.71
CA TYR A 178 17.60 6.24 -16.77
C TYR A 178 17.01 5.06 -17.52
N LYS A 179 17.26 3.86 -17.02
CA LYS A 179 16.62 2.62 -17.48
C LYS A 179 15.58 2.20 -16.47
N ILE A 180 14.44 1.74 -16.96
CA ILE A 180 13.40 1.13 -16.12
C ILE A 180 13.91 -0.24 -15.65
N VAL A 181 14.12 -0.39 -14.35
CA VAL A 181 14.50 -1.66 -13.70
C VAL A 181 13.32 -2.33 -13.00
N GLY A 182 12.25 -1.58 -12.77
CA GLY A 182 11.02 -2.11 -12.18
C GLY A 182 9.84 -1.15 -12.35
N TYR A 183 8.65 -1.70 -12.23
CA TYR A 183 7.40 -0.97 -12.39
C TYR A 183 6.32 -1.58 -11.49
N VAL A 184 5.58 -0.72 -10.78
CA VAL A 184 4.43 -1.10 -9.98
C VAL A 184 3.24 -0.25 -10.42
N SER A 185 2.13 -0.91 -10.74
CA SER A 185 0.88 -0.26 -11.12
C SER A 185 -0.18 -0.48 -10.06
N THR A 186 -0.98 0.56 -9.81
CA THR A 186 -2.16 0.50 -8.95
C THR A 186 -3.45 0.19 -9.74
N ALA A 187 -3.42 0.28 -11.07
CA ALA A 187 -4.63 0.28 -11.91
C ALA A 187 -5.23 -1.13 -12.15
N ASP A 188 -4.41 -2.18 -12.17
CA ASP A 188 -4.80 -3.60 -12.12
C ASP A 188 -3.53 -4.45 -12.33
N LYS A 189 -3.56 -5.73 -11.94
CA LYS A 189 -2.50 -6.75 -12.14
C LYS A 189 -1.59 -6.44 -13.34
N ASN A 190 -0.34 -6.09 -13.05
CA ASN A 190 0.66 -5.62 -14.01
C ASN A 190 0.71 -6.51 -15.28
N ILE A 191 0.70 -5.90 -16.47
CA ILE A 191 0.54 -6.50 -17.82
C ILE A 191 1.55 -7.63 -18.09
N PHE A 192 2.75 -7.53 -17.50
CA PHE A 192 3.75 -8.60 -17.54
C PHE A 192 3.24 -9.91 -16.94
N THR A 193 2.42 -9.88 -15.90
CA THR A 193 1.81 -11.05 -15.25
C THR A 193 0.94 -11.82 -16.24
N GLY A 194 0.10 -11.11 -17.00
CA GLY A 194 -0.73 -11.71 -18.04
C GLY A 194 0.06 -12.14 -19.28
N ILE A 195 1.18 -11.49 -19.56
CA ILE A 195 2.10 -11.90 -20.66
C ILE A 195 2.88 -13.16 -20.27
N PHE A 196 3.40 -13.26 -19.04
CA PHE A 196 4.12 -14.43 -18.55
C PHE A 196 3.21 -15.65 -18.41
N GLU A 197 1.99 -15.50 -17.90
CA GLU A 197 1.00 -16.60 -17.89
C GLU A 197 0.71 -17.12 -19.31
N ARG A 198 0.63 -16.24 -20.32
CA ARG A 198 0.41 -16.66 -21.72
C ARG A 198 1.64 -17.31 -22.33
N LEU A 199 2.85 -16.85 -21.99
CA LEU A 199 4.11 -17.45 -22.44
C LEU A 199 4.32 -18.84 -21.83
N GLU A 200 4.04 -19.00 -20.54
CA GLU A 200 4.10 -20.29 -19.83
C GLU A 200 3.07 -21.29 -20.40
N ASN A 201 1.86 -20.83 -20.72
CA ASN A 201 0.84 -21.65 -21.36
C ASN A 201 1.19 -22.07 -22.80
N LEU A 202 1.94 -21.25 -23.54
CA LEU A 202 2.44 -21.60 -24.87
C LEU A 202 3.56 -22.63 -24.79
N GLU A 203 4.52 -22.46 -23.88
CA GLU A 203 5.65 -23.40 -23.72
C GLU A 203 5.18 -24.80 -23.29
N ASN A 204 4.18 -24.88 -22.42
CA ASN A 204 3.57 -26.14 -21.99
C ASN A 204 2.78 -26.86 -23.10
N LYS A 205 2.37 -26.13 -24.15
CA LYS A 205 1.67 -26.69 -25.32
C LYS A 205 2.63 -27.30 -26.35
N PHE A 206 3.92 -26.96 -26.29
CA PHE A 206 4.96 -27.52 -27.15
C PHE A 206 5.70 -28.72 -26.53
N LYS A 207 5.49 -29.00 -25.23
CA LYS A 207 6.07 -30.14 -24.51
C LYS A 207 5.15 -31.37 -24.44
N ASN A 208 3.93 -31.29 -24.97
CA ASN A 208 2.93 -32.37 -25.03
C ASN A 208 2.56 -32.73 -26.48
#